data_AF-F3C647-F1
#
_entry.id   AF-F3C647-F1
#
_cell.length_a   1.000
_cell.length_b   1.000
_cell.length_c   1.000
_cell.angle_alpha   90.00
_cell.angle_beta   90.00
_cell.angle_gamma   90.00
#
_symmetry.space_group_name_H-M   'P 1'
#
loop_
_entity.id
_entity.type
_entity.pdbx_description
1 polymer ?
#
loop_
_entity_poly.entity_id
_entity_poly.type
_entity_poly.pdbx_seq_one_letter_code
_entity_poly.pdbx_strand_id
1 'polypeptide(L)'
;HGLLTGGVSVEHAFQQLHALEYACNIQIAAQSAGNAELVFPPREVIAKVEEQAKAIKDGNGPGVARHWNALIRELERSGTDYRD
;
A
#
# COMPACT_ATOMS: atom_id res chain seq x y z
N HIS A 1 -0.92 -4.62 -18.45
CA HIS A 1 0.47 -4.13 -18.58
C HIS A 1 1.17 -3.96 -17.24
N GLY A 2 0.49 -3.53 -16.18
CA GLY A 2 1.09 -3.39 -14.86
C GLY A 2 0.13 -2.66 -13.93
N LEU A 3 0.66 -1.97 -12.93
CA LEU A 3 -0.11 -1.18 -11.97
C LEU A 3 -0.03 0.32 -12.30
N LEU A 4 -1.03 1.06 -11.82
CA LEU A 4 -1.04 2.52 -11.83
C LEU A 4 -1.67 2.99 -10.51
N THR A 5 -0.98 3.85 -9.78
CA THR A 5 -1.51 4.54 -8.59
C THR A 5 -1.40 6.04 -8.76
N GLY A 6 -2.31 6.76 -8.11
CA GLY A 6 -2.29 8.22 -8.04
C GLY A 6 -2.35 8.68 -6.58
N GLY A 7 -2.03 9.94 -6.34
CA GLY A 7 -2.11 10.54 -5.01
C GLY A 7 -2.18 12.05 -5.10
N VAL A 8 -2.61 12.69 -4.03
CA VAL A 8 -2.60 14.16 -3.86
C VAL A 8 -1.19 14.72 -3.67
N SER A 9 -0.23 13.83 -3.38
CA SER A 9 1.21 14.12 -3.28
C SER A 9 2.02 12.90 -3.75
N VAL A 10 3.32 13.05 -3.91
CA VAL A 10 4.25 11.96 -4.26
C VAL A 10 4.21 10.88 -3.18
N GLU A 11 4.30 11.28 -1.92
CA GLU A 11 4.28 10.42 -0.74
C GLU A 11 3.01 9.56 -0.68
N HIS A 12 1.85 10.18 -0.96
CA HIS A 12 0.58 9.45 -1.00
C HIS A 12 0.57 8.42 -2.14
N ALA A 13 1.01 8.79 -3.35
CA ALA A 13 1.06 7.87 -4.48
C ALA A 13 1.98 6.67 -4.21
N PHE A 14 3.13 6.91 -3.59
CA PHE A 14 4.08 5.86 -3.17
C PHE A 14 3.50 4.95 -2.08
N GLN A 15 2.82 5.50 -1.08
CA GLN A 15 2.17 4.68 -0.06
C GLN A 15 1.12 3.74 -0.68
N GLN A 16 0.31 4.24 -1.63
CA GLN A 16 -0.67 3.41 -2.34
C GLN A 16 -0.01 2.35 -3.21
N LEU A 17 1.06 2.70 -3.93
CA LEU A 17 1.81 1.76 -4.76
C LEU A 17 2.42 0.64 -3.93
N HIS A 18 3.11 0.98 -2.84
CA HIS A 18 3.74 0.01 -1.97
C HIS A 18 2.73 -0.98 -1.38
N ALA A 19 1.56 -0.49 -0.94
CA ALA A 19 0.49 -1.34 -0.44
C ALA A 19 -0.08 -2.27 -1.53
N LEU A 20 -0.28 -1.75 -2.74
CA LEU A 20 -0.85 -2.52 -3.85
C LEU A 20 0.11 -3.61 -4.35
N GLU A 21 1.40 -3.28 -4.52
CA GLU A 21 2.43 -4.25 -4.90
C GLU A 21 2.52 -5.39 -3.88
N TYR A 22 2.49 -5.07 -2.58
CA TYR A 22 2.52 -6.08 -1.53
C TYR A 22 1.25 -6.94 -1.51
N ALA A 23 0.08 -6.35 -1.77
CA ALA A 23 -1.18 -7.10 -1.91
C ALA A 23 -1.12 -8.09 -3.09
N CYS A 24 -0.56 -7.68 -4.23
CA CYS A 24 -0.34 -8.56 -5.38
C CYS A 24 0.59 -9.73 -5.04
N ASN A 25 1.71 -9.47 -4.34
CA ASN A 25 2.63 -10.51 -3.90
C ASN A 25 1.95 -11.53 -2.97
N ILE A 26 1.17 -11.06 -1.99
CA ILE A 26 0.38 -11.92 -1.10
C ILE A 26 -0.60 -12.76 -1.91
N GLN A 27 -1.32 -12.15 -2.85
CA GLN A 27 -2.34 -12.85 -3.63
C GLN A 27 -1.72 -14.02 -4.41
N ILE A 28 -0.60 -13.81 -5.09
CA ILE A 28 0.10 -14.86 -5.85
C ILE A 28 0.50 -16.03 -4.94
N ALA A 29 1.03 -15.74 -3.75
CA ALA A 29 1.39 -16.78 -2.79
C ALA A 29 0.15 -17.51 -2.25
N ALA A 30 -0.89 -16.78 -1.87
CA ALA A 30 -2.11 -17.34 -1.28
C ALA A 30 -2.85 -18.26 -2.24
N GLN A 31 -2.86 -17.94 -3.53
CA GLN A 31 -3.58 -18.71 -4.55
C GLN A 31 -2.78 -19.88 -5.14
N SER A 32 -1.60 -20.21 -4.60
CA SER A 32 -0.70 -21.21 -5.19
C SER A 32 -1.29 -22.62 -5.25
N ALA A 33 -2.20 -22.96 -4.33
CA ALA A 33 -2.94 -24.23 -4.31
C ALA A 33 -4.28 -24.16 -5.07
N GLY A 34 -4.60 -23.02 -5.68
CA GLY A 34 -5.86 -22.76 -6.37
C GLY A 34 -6.84 -21.89 -5.56
N ASN A 35 -7.67 -21.12 -6.26
CA ASN A 35 -8.58 -20.14 -5.64
C ASN A 35 -9.67 -20.76 -4.76
N ALA A 36 -9.98 -22.05 -4.95
CA ALA A 36 -10.99 -22.76 -4.15
C ALA A 36 -10.55 -22.96 -2.69
N GLU A 37 -9.24 -22.89 -2.41
CA GLU A 37 -8.66 -23.04 -1.07
C GLU A 37 -8.63 -21.72 -0.27
N LEU A 38 -9.02 -20.61 -0.90
CA LEU A 38 -8.99 -19.29 -0.26
C LEU A 38 -10.14 -19.13 0.74
N VAL A 39 -9.80 -18.68 1.94
CA VAL A 39 -10.78 -18.25 2.94
C VAL A 39 -10.98 -16.74 2.81
N PHE A 40 -12.19 -16.36 2.39
CA PHE A 40 -12.58 -14.95 2.30
C PHE A 40 -13.31 -14.52 3.58
N PRO A 41 -13.00 -13.32 4.13
CA PRO A 41 -13.79 -12.75 5.21
C PRO A 41 -15.25 -12.53 4.79
N PRO A 42 -16.20 -12.52 5.75
CA PRO A 42 -17.58 -12.14 5.47
C PRO A 42 -17.70 -10.73 4.86
N ARG A 43 -18.73 -10.50 4.05
CA ARG A 43 -18.89 -9.24 3.29
C ARG A 43 -18.95 -8.00 4.18
N GLU A 44 -19.56 -8.11 5.35
CA GLU A 44 -19.66 -7.06 6.35
C GLU A 44 -18.30 -6.67 6.95
N VAL A 45 -17.36 -7.63 7.04
CA VAL A 45 -16.00 -7.35 7.51
C VAL A 45 -15.25 -6.55 6.43
N ILE A 46 -15.41 -6.92 5.17
CA ILE A 46 -14.83 -6.19 4.03
C ILE A 46 -15.38 -4.76 3.98
N ALA A 47 -16.71 -4.61 4.05
CA ALA A 47 -17.37 -3.30 4.05
C ALA A 47 -16.92 -2.41 5.22
N LYS A 48 -16.70 -2.99 6.41
CA LYS A 48 -16.16 -2.27 7.56
C LYS A 48 -14.75 -1.74 7.29
N VAL A 49 -13.87 -2.55 6.69
CA VAL A 49 -12.51 -2.13 6.34
C VAL A 49 -12.53 -1.05 5.25
N GLU A 50 -13.42 -1.15 4.27
CA GLU A 50 -13.62 -0.10 3.26
C GLU A 50 -13.96 1.24 3.89
N GLU A 51 -14.88 1.26 4.87
CA GLU A 51 -15.25 2.47 5.60
C GLU A 51 -14.06 3.03 6.40
N GLN A 52 -13.35 2.18 7.14
CA GLN A 52 -12.17 2.58 7.91
C GLN A 52 -11.04 3.13 7.01
N ALA A 53 -10.86 2.54 5.83
CA ALA A 53 -9.84 2.97 4.88
C ALA A 53 -10.13 4.35 4.27
N LYS A 54 -11.38 4.85 4.29
CA LYS A 54 -11.70 6.20 3.78
C LYS A 54 -10.91 7.29 4.50
N ALA A 55 -10.67 7.14 5.81
CA ALA A 55 -9.87 8.07 6.60
C ALA A 55 -8.38 8.07 6.24
N ILE A 56 -7.91 7.08 5.46
CA ILE A 56 -6.52 6.95 5.01
C ILE A 56 -6.39 7.36 3.54
N LYS A 57 -7.44 7.09 2.73
CA LYS A 57 -7.47 7.38 1.29
C LYS A 57 -7.49 8.87 0.94
N ASP A 58 -7.71 9.75 1.92
CA ASP A 58 -7.64 11.20 1.70
C ASP A 58 -6.22 11.69 1.35
N GLY A 59 -5.18 10.90 1.68
CA GLY A 59 -3.78 11.21 1.41
C GLY A 59 -3.18 12.34 2.25
N ASN A 60 -3.95 12.92 3.17
CA ASN A 60 -3.52 14.04 4.02
C ASN A 60 -3.33 13.62 5.48
N GLY A 61 -3.72 12.40 5.84
CA GLY A 61 -3.53 11.86 7.18
C GLY A 61 -2.06 11.72 7.59
N PRO A 62 -1.75 11.80 8.89
CA PRO A 62 -0.36 11.73 9.41
C PRO A 62 0.35 10.40 9.12
N GLY A 63 -0.41 9.36 8.72
CA GLY A 63 0.14 8.07 8.31
C GLY A 63 0.98 8.15 7.04
N VAL A 64 0.63 9.04 6.10
CA VAL A 64 1.36 9.22 4.82
C VAL A 64 2.78 9.70 5.10
N ALA A 65 2.90 10.80 5.86
CA ALA A 65 4.21 11.36 6.24
C ALA A 65 5.03 10.38 7.07
N ARG A 66 4.41 9.63 7.99
CA ARG A 66 5.11 8.62 8.79
C ARG A 66 5.70 7.51 7.91
N HIS A 67 4.92 7.01 6.95
CA HIS A 67 5.35 5.99 6.00
C HIS A 67 6.50 6.50 5.13
N TRP A 68 6.33 7.67 4.51
CA TRP A 68 7.32 8.29 3.66
C TRP A 68 8.65 8.55 4.38
N ASN A 69 8.60 9.14 5.58
CA ASN A 69 9.81 9.43 6.34
C ASN A 69 10.57 8.15 6.70
N ALA A 70 9.89 7.01 6.88
CA ALA A 70 10.55 5.72 7.07
C ALA A 70 11.28 5.24 5.81
N LEU A 71 10.64 5.36 4.65
CA LEU A 71 11.24 5.01 3.36
C LEU A 71 12.43 5.91 3.02
N ILE A 72 12.34 7.22 3.31
CA ILE A 72 13.47 8.14 3.15
C ILE A 72 14.65 7.72 4.05
N ARG A 73 14.40 7.44 5.33
CA ARG A 73 15.47 6.94 6.23
C ARG A 73 16.07 5.61 5.77
N GLU A 74 15.30 4.77 5.10
CA GLU A 74 15.79 3.52 4.51
C GLU A 74 16.66 3.81 3.28
N LEU A 75 16.18 4.65 2.36
CA LEU A 75 16.91 5.08 1.16
C LEU A 75 18.23 5.77 1.51
N GLU A 76 18.23 6.66 2.50
CA GLU A 76 19.42 7.40 2.92
C GLU A 76 20.53 6.49 3.48
N ARG A 77 20.23 5.22 3.82
CA ARG A 77 21.27 4.23 4.15
C ARG A 77 22.13 3.85 2.95
N SER A 78 21.64 4.05 1.73
CA SER A 78 22.34 3.78 0.48
C SER A 78 23.05 5.02 -0.08
N GLY A 79 23.02 6.16 0.62
CA GLY A 79 23.57 7.43 0.18
C GLY A 79 22.50 8.52 0.03
N THR A 80 22.93 9.76 -0.22
CA THR A 80 22.04 10.93 -0.30
C THR A 80 22.06 11.64 -1.65
N ASP A 81 22.74 11.07 -2.66
CA ASP A 81 22.93 11.66 -3.99
C ASP A 81 21.61 12.01 -4.71
N TYR A 82 20.48 11.35 -4.35
CA TYR A 82 19.16 11.66 -4.91
C TYR A 82 18.66 13.08 -4.59
N ARG A 83 19.33 13.80 -3.68
CA ARG A 83 18.96 15.13 -3.19
C ARG A 83 19.78 16.27 -3.83
N ASP A 84 20.85 15.93 -4.53
CA ASP A 84 21.76 16.89 -5.19
C ASP A 84 21.30 17.18 -6.63
#